data_AF-A0A950D6F7-F1
#
_entry.id   AF-A0A950D6F7-F1
#
_cell.length_a   1.000
_cell.length_b   1.000
_cell.length_c   1.000
_cell.angle_alpha   90.00
_cell.angle_beta   90.00
_cell.angle_gamma   90.00
#
_symmetry.space_group_name_H-M   'P 1'
#
loop_
_entity.id
_entity.type
_entity.pdbx_description
1 polymer ?
#
loop_
_entity_poly.entity_id
_entity_poly.type
_entity_poly.pdbx_seq_one_letter_code
_entity_poly.pdbx_strand_id
1 'polypeptide(L)'
;VSWCLDCGHLAYGGGDTLRALEKYGNRVGYVHIKDVDAQVLQKSRQNGWSFAQALKSYIFAPLGEGIARVPEVIDSLRQSGYTGWVVIEQDTTPDDPTNVAAKNRNYLEPLTK
;
A
#
# COMPACT_ATOMS: atom_id res chain seq x y z
N VAL A 1 11.74 -13.48 -14.35
CA VAL A 1 11.30 -12.07 -14.14
C VAL A 1 10.51 -12.01 -12.83
N SER A 2 11.01 -11.25 -11.86
CA SER A 2 10.34 -10.88 -10.61
C SER A 2 9.50 -9.60 -10.80
N TRP A 3 8.64 -9.28 -9.83
CA TRP A 3 7.74 -8.13 -9.88
C TRP A 3 7.67 -7.39 -8.55
N CYS A 4 7.26 -6.12 -8.61
CA CYS A 4 6.91 -5.32 -7.45
C CYS A 4 5.49 -5.68 -7.01
N LEU A 5 5.32 -6.07 -5.74
CA LEU A 5 4.01 -6.09 -5.13
C LEU A 5 3.72 -4.71 -4.55
N ASP A 6 2.82 -3.96 -5.18
CA ASP A 6 2.33 -2.69 -4.63
C ASP A 6 0.92 -2.87 -4.07
N CYS A 7 0.80 -2.76 -2.75
CA CYS A 7 -0.46 -2.98 -2.04
C CYS A 7 -1.51 -1.94 -2.40
N GLY A 8 -1.07 -0.68 -2.58
CA GLY A 8 -1.95 0.45 -2.84
C GLY A 8 -2.50 0.42 -4.26
N HIS A 9 -1.65 0.15 -5.26
CA HIS A 9 -2.09 0.02 -6.65
C HIS A 9 -3.00 -1.20 -6.84
N LEU A 10 -2.70 -2.32 -6.18
CA LEU A 10 -3.56 -3.50 -6.27
C LEU A 10 -4.94 -3.23 -5.66
N ALA A 11 -4.99 -2.66 -4.45
CA ALA A 11 -6.24 -2.29 -3.79
C ALA A 11 -7.02 -1.23 -4.58
N TYR A 12 -6.34 -0.20 -5.11
CA TYR A 12 -6.96 0.79 -5.99
C TYR A 12 -7.60 0.10 -7.20
N GLY A 13 -6.90 -0.83 -7.85
CA GLY A 13 -7.39 -1.60 -8.98
C GLY A 13 -8.54 -2.57 -8.66
N GLY A 14 -8.94 -2.71 -7.39
CA GLY A 14 -9.95 -3.66 -6.93
C GLY A 14 -9.43 -5.08 -6.74
N GLY A 15 -8.11 -5.26 -6.68
CA GLY A 15 -7.47 -6.54 -6.39
C GLY A 15 -7.31 -6.81 -4.89
N ASP A 16 -7.02 -8.06 -4.56
CA ASP A 16 -6.77 -8.53 -3.20
C ASP A 16 -5.30 -8.88 -3.02
N THR A 17 -4.60 -8.12 -2.18
CA THR A 17 -3.16 -8.24 -1.96
C THR A 17 -2.78 -9.58 -1.33
N LEU A 18 -3.58 -10.08 -0.38
CA LEU A 18 -3.29 -11.36 0.27
C LEU A 18 -3.47 -12.52 -0.68
N ARG A 19 -4.53 -12.49 -1.50
CA ARG A 19 -4.74 -13.49 -2.55
C ARG A 19 -3.63 -13.45 -3.60
N ALA A 20 -3.13 -12.26 -3.95
CA ALA A 20 -2.00 -12.12 -4.86
C ALA A 20 -0.71 -12.70 -4.26
N LEU A 21 -0.46 -12.48 -2.97
CA LEU A 21 0.67 -13.06 -2.24
C LEU A 21 0.58 -14.59 -2.17
N GLU A 22 -0.59 -15.14 -1.83
CA GLU A 22 -0.81 -16.58 -1.81
C GLU A 22 -0.47 -17.23 -3.17
N LYS A 23 -0.93 -16.62 -4.25
CA LYS A 23 -0.82 -17.21 -5.60
C LYS A 23 0.53 -16.95 -6.27
N TYR A 24 1.14 -15.79 -6.02
CA TYR A 24 2.28 -15.28 -6.81
C TYR A 24 3.44 -14.76 -5.94
N GLY A 25 3.37 -14.95 -4.62
CA GLY A 25 4.37 -14.45 -3.65
C GLY A 25 5.79 -14.92 -3.94
N ASN A 26 5.95 -16.14 -4.46
CA ASN A 26 7.26 -16.70 -4.85
C ASN A 26 7.98 -15.93 -5.98
N ARG A 27 7.32 -14.97 -6.63
CA ARG A 27 7.91 -14.13 -7.68
C ARG A 27 8.15 -12.68 -7.24
N VAL A 28 7.72 -12.30 -6.04
CA VAL A 28 7.86 -10.95 -5.52
C VAL A 28 9.35 -10.64 -5.30
N GLY A 29 9.85 -9.61 -5.98
CA GLY A 29 11.25 -9.17 -5.85
C GLY A 29 11.44 -8.03 -4.86
N TYR A 30 10.45 -7.15 -4.75
CA TYR A 30 10.37 -6.06 -3.78
C TYR A 30 8.89 -5.68 -3.54
N VAL A 31 8.62 -5.01 -2.42
CA VAL A 31 7.26 -4.65 -1.99
C VAL A 31 7.17 -3.15 -1.80
N HIS A 32 6.12 -2.54 -2.33
CA HIS A 32 5.66 -1.21 -1.94
C HIS A 32 4.49 -1.36 -0.97
N ILE A 33 4.70 -0.92 0.26
CA ILE A 33 3.64 -0.80 1.27
C ILE A 33 3.07 0.60 1.12
N LYS A 34 1.84 0.63 0.61
CA LYS A 34 1.08 1.82 0.27
C LYS A 34 -0.37 1.55 0.66
N ASP A 35 -1.00 2.48 1.35
CA ASP A 35 -2.37 2.34 1.83
C ASP A 35 -3.35 3.18 0.97
N VAL A 36 -4.64 2.85 1.01
CA VAL A 36 -5.67 3.48 0.15
C VAL A 36 -6.79 4.04 0.99
N ASP A 37 -7.11 5.32 0.81
CA ASP A 37 -8.27 5.95 1.44
C ASP A 37 -9.57 5.42 0.79
N ALA A 38 -10.40 4.74 1.58
CA ALA A 38 -11.65 4.16 1.11
C ALA A 38 -12.66 5.20 0.62
N GLN A 39 -12.72 6.37 1.27
CA GLN A 39 -13.67 7.42 0.92
C GLN A 39 -13.27 8.11 -0.38
N VAL A 40 -11.97 8.39 -0.56
CA VAL A 40 -11.44 8.94 -1.80
C VAL A 40 -11.58 7.93 -2.94
N LEU A 41 -11.32 6.64 -2.68
CA LEU A 41 -11.54 5.58 -3.66
C LEU A 41 -13.01 5.52 -4.10
N GLN A 42 -13.94 5.52 -3.15
CA GLN A 42 -15.37 5.51 -3.45
C GLN A 42 -15.78 6.73 -4.28
N LYS A 43 -15.37 7.94 -3.89
CA LYS A 43 -15.64 9.19 -4.63
C LYS A 43 -15.03 9.14 -6.04
N SER A 44 -13.81 8.63 -6.17
CA SER A 44 -13.14 8.46 -7.46
C SER A 44 -13.93 7.55 -8.39
N ARG A 45 -14.47 6.44 -7.89
CA ARG A 45 -15.28 5.49 -8.67
C ARG A 45 -16.64 6.08 -9.05
N GLN A 46 -17.33 6.71 -8.11
CA GLN A 46 -18.64 7.33 -8.34
C GLN A 46 -18.57 8.46 -9.38
N ASN A 47 -17.49 9.25 -9.35
CA ASN A 47 -17.33 10.42 -10.22
C ASN A 47 -16.53 10.14 -11.50
N GLY A 48 -16.12 8.89 -11.75
CA GLY A 48 -15.32 8.53 -12.92
C GLY A 48 -13.99 9.26 -13.02
N TRP A 49 -13.33 9.53 -11.89
CA TRP A 49 -12.07 10.26 -11.87
C TRP A 49 -10.94 9.49 -12.57
N SER A 50 -10.13 10.22 -13.32
CA SER A 50 -8.82 9.74 -13.76
C SER A 50 -7.91 9.45 -12.55
N PHE A 51 -6.88 8.62 -12.75
CA PHE A 51 -5.89 8.36 -11.71
C PHE A 51 -5.20 9.63 -11.23
N ALA A 52 -4.90 10.57 -12.13
CA ALA A 52 -4.32 11.87 -11.77
C ALA A 52 -5.24 12.72 -10.87
N GLN A 53 -6.56 12.64 -11.06
CA GLN A 53 -7.53 13.31 -10.18
C GLN A 53 -7.61 12.62 -8.81
N ALA A 54 -7.54 11.28 -8.77
CA ALA A 54 -7.49 10.54 -7.52
C ALA A 54 -6.20 10.87 -6.72
N LEU A 55 -5.03 10.92 -7.38
CA LEU A 55 -3.77 11.36 -6.78
C LEU A 55 -3.86 12.77 -6.19
N LYS A 56 -4.39 13.73 -6.95
CA LYS A 56 -4.60 15.11 -6.46
C LYS A 56 -5.57 15.19 -5.28
N SER A 57 -6.38 14.16 -5.10
CA SER A 57 -7.33 14.02 -4.00
C SER A 57 -6.80 13.13 -2.88
N TYR A 58 -5.50 12.84 -2.86
CA TYR A 58 -4.81 12.08 -1.82
C TYR A 58 -5.35 10.65 -1.65
N ILE A 59 -5.55 9.94 -2.77
CA ILE A 59 -6.06 8.56 -2.79
C ILE A 59 -5.23 7.58 -1.94
N PHE A 60 -3.92 7.80 -1.83
CA PHE A 60 -3.06 6.98 -1.00
C PHE A 60 -2.93 7.61 0.38
N ALA A 61 -3.48 6.92 1.38
CA ALA A 61 -3.50 7.39 2.76
C ALA A 61 -2.17 7.08 3.47
N PRO A 62 -1.84 7.80 4.56
CA PRO A 62 -0.85 7.32 5.52
C PRO A 62 -1.16 5.88 5.97
N LEU A 63 -0.12 5.11 6.26
CA LEU A 63 -0.25 3.70 6.61
C LEU A 63 -1.10 3.53 7.87
N GLY A 64 -2.07 2.60 7.80
CA GLY A 64 -2.98 2.30 8.90
C GLY A 64 -4.28 3.10 8.90
N GLU A 65 -4.43 4.02 7.95
CA GLU A 65 -5.64 4.83 7.77
C GLU A 65 -6.48 4.39 6.57
N GLY A 66 -6.00 3.40 5.81
CA GLY A 66 -6.68 2.90 4.62
C GLY A 66 -7.09 1.43 4.71
N ILE A 67 -7.35 0.87 3.53
CA ILE A 67 -7.93 -0.47 3.36
C ILE A 67 -6.97 -1.50 2.76
N ALA A 68 -5.67 -1.19 2.64
CA ALA A 68 -4.71 -2.09 2.00
C ALA A 68 -4.26 -3.27 2.89
N ARG A 69 -4.77 -3.38 4.13
CA ARG A 69 -4.52 -4.50 5.06
C ARG A 69 -3.03 -4.71 5.34
N VAL A 70 -2.34 -3.60 5.61
CA VAL A 70 -0.87 -3.56 5.79
C VAL A 70 -0.38 -4.58 6.83
N PRO A 71 -0.99 -4.74 8.02
CA PRO A 71 -0.54 -5.73 9.00
C PRO A 71 -0.57 -7.16 8.43
N GLU A 72 -1.66 -7.57 7.79
CA GLU A 72 -1.79 -8.92 7.26
C GLU A 72 -0.86 -9.18 6.07
N VAL A 73 -0.57 -8.14 5.27
CA VAL A 73 0.42 -8.21 4.19
C VAL A 73 1.82 -8.47 4.78
N ILE A 74 2.20 -7.74 5.81
CA ILE A 74 3.51 -7.92 6.48
C ILE A 74 3.59 -9.33 7.10
N ASP A 75 2.55 -9.78 7.78
CA ASP A 75 2.50 -11.12 8.36
C ASP A 75 2.61 -12.21 7.28
N SER A 76 1.92 -12.06 6.16
CA SER A 76 1.98 -13.00 5.03
C SER A 76 3.40 -13.06 4.42
N LEU A 77 4.05 -11.91 4.24
CA LEU A 77 5.44 -11.84 3.78
C LEU A 77 6.38 -12.56 4.75
N ARG A 78 6.24 -12.33 6.06
CA ARG A 78 7.03 -13.01 7.11
C ARG A 78 6.85 -14.52 7.07
N GLN A 79 5.60 -14.98 7.02
CA GLN A 79 5.27 -16.42 6.96
C GLN A 79 5.80 -17.09 5.69
N SER A 80 5.89 -16.36 4.57
CA SER A 80 6.48 -16.85 3.33
C SER A 80 8.02 -16.94 3.35
N GLY A 81 8.68 -16.40 4.39
CA GLY A 81 10.13 -16.31 4.47
C GLY A 81 10.72 -15.24 3.54
N TYR A 82 9.94 -14.23 3.17
CA TYR A 82 10.40 -13.14 2.33
C TYR A 82 11.45 -12.28 3.04
N THR A 83 12.59 -12.05 2.39
CA THR A 83 13.76 -11.32 2.93
C THR A 83 14.17 -10.11 2.09
N GLY A 84 13.37 -9.75 1.09
CA GLY A 84 13.65 -8.63 0.21
C GLY A 84 13.25 -7.28 0.79
N TRP A 85 13.33 -6.24 -0.04
CA TRP A 85 13.01 -4.87 0.36
C TRP A 85 11.50 -4.67 0.54
N VAL A 86 11.17 -3.92 1.59
CA VAL A 86 9.85 -3.34 1.85
C VAL A 86 10.02 -1.84 1.85
N VAL A 87 9.41 -1.16 0.89
CA VAL A 87 9.49 0.29 0.71
C VAL A 87 8.16 0.90 1.11
N ILE A 88 8.20 1.86 2.03
CA ILE A 88 7.04 2.71 2.31
C ILE A 88 6.92 3.69 1.15
N GLU A 89 5.78 3.72 0.46
CA GLU A 89 5.53 4.68 -0.60
C GLU A 89 4.33 5.56 -0.25
N GLN A 90 4.55 6.88 -0.35
CA GLN A 90 3.53 7.91 -0.16
C GLN A 90 3.61 8.88 -1.35
N ASP A 91 2.72 8.74 -2.34
CA ASP A 91 2.77 9.52 -3.58
C ASP A 91 2.45 11.00 -3.36
N THR A 92 1.47 11.26 -2.50
CA THR A 92 0.92 12.59 -2.23
C THR A 92 0.46 12.67 -0.79
N THR A 93 0.56 13.86 -0.19
CA THR A 93 0.06 14.16 1.15
C THR A 93 -0.40 15.63 1.21
N PRO A 94 -1.47 15.96 1.97
CA PRO A 94 -1.83 17.35 2.25
C PRO A 94 -0.93 17.98 3.33
N ASP A 95 -0.24 17.15 4.12
CA ASP A 95 0.65 17.55 5.22
C ASP A 95 2.13 17.59 4.78
N ASP A 96 3.01 18.04 5.69
CA ASP A 96 4.45 18.00 5.49
C ASP A 96 4.96 16.56 5.21
N PRO A 97 5.66 16.32 4.09
CA PRO A 97 6.13 14.98 3.72
C PRO A 97 7.07 14.33 4.73
N THR A 98 7.87 15.11 5.46
CA THR A 98 8.79 14.58 6.48
C THR A 98 8.02 13.99 7.65
N ASN A 99 6.96 14.69 8.08
CA ASN A 99 6.09 14.22 9.16
C ASN A 99 5.33 12.94 8.76
N VAL A 100 4.80 12.88 7.53
CA VAL A 100 4.10 11.69 7.04
C VAL A 100 5.05 10.50 6.87
N ALA A 101 6.27 10.73 6.37
CA ALA A 101 7.29 9.68 6.30
C ALA A 101 7.64 9.13 7.70
N ALA A 102 7.81 10.01 8.69
CA ALA A 102 8.07 9.61 10.08
C ALA A 102 6.89 8.82 10.68
N LYS A 103 5.65 9.28 10.45
CA LYS A 103 4.43 8.59 10.88
C LYS A 103 4.32 7.19 10.30
N ASN A 104 4.50 7.06 8.98
CA ASN A 104 4.44 5.76 8.30
C ASN A 104 5.53 4.80 8.78
N ARG A 105 6.75 5.30 9.02
CA ARG A 105 7.83 4.50 9.61
C ARG A 105 7.45 4.00 11.01
N ASN A 106 6.95 4.87 11.88
CA ASN A 106 6.57 4.50 13.24
C ASN A 106 5.41 3.49 13.28
N TYR A 107 4.47 3.57 12.31
CA TYR A 107 3.40 2.59 12.15
C TYR A 107 3.95 1.21 11.74
N LEU A 108 4.88 1.18 10.77
CA LEU A 108 5.40 -0.06 10.20
C LEU A 108 6.42 -0.76 11.11
N GLU A 109 7.21 -0.01 11.88
CA GLU A 109 8.29 -0.54 12.72
C GLU A 109 7.86 -1.73 13.62
N PRO A 110 6.78 -1.66 14.43
CA PRO A 110 6.37 -2.78 15.28
C PRO A 110 5.90 -4.01 14.50
N LEU A 111 5.45 -3.86 13.24
CA LEU A 111 4.96 -4.97 12.41
C LEU A 111 6.12 -5.79 11.81
N THR A 112 7.30 -5.16 11.69
CA THR A 112 8.48 -5.74 11.04
C THR A 112 9.51 -6.34 12.01
N LYS A 113 9.30 -6.19 13.33
CA LYS A 113 10.08 -6.86 14.39
C LYS A 113 9.59 -8.29 14.60
#